data_AF-A0A9D5Y4W9-F1
#
_entry.id   AF-A0A9D5Y4W9-F1
#
_cell.length_a   1.000
_cell.length_b   1.000
_cell.length_c   1.000
_cell.angle_alpha   90.00
_cell.angle_beta   90.00
_cell.angle_gamma   90.00
#
_symmetry.space_group_name_H-M   'P 1'
#
loop_
_entity.id
_entity.type
_entity.pdbx_description
1 polymer ?
#
loop_
_entity_poly.entity_id
_entity_poly.type
_entity_poly.pdbx_seq_one_letter_code
_entity_poly.pdbx_strand_id
1 'polypeptide(L)'
;MHAKEDCFALLDDSSASDLVRRSRLYTRLVRSLSCTSAADFPRLLDAMHQGQTAGLHAVALFSFELGATLQGLTEGTSRQELAQVLLFADCQKLSAKAVDAWLIARAASEGQTSFAGITQVSPSEDEAAFTAAIAEIHRAIAAGETYQVNYTYRLNFAAYGGVVRLYQRLKKRQPVPFGALINLPDGRAVLSFSPELAIQHQTGELLALPMKGTAAASDDVALNAANAQQLALDPKNRAENVMIVDLLRNDLGRVAIPGSVQVPELFQVARYGDVLQMTSTVKAQVAPNRTLLDVLTAVLPCGSVTGAPKRRTLEIIQALEASPRGYYTGALGWFDAPEITGGQCAQPALGDFCLSVPIRTLVLDKPQPDGQRRGIMGVGAGIVQDSMAKAEFLECGLKAQFLTGLPHEFELFETLLASDVGCPYLELHMQRLAASAAYFGFIFDAEKIRKAIHAACASIGQTPGKPHRLRLTLSQGGQIATQLVPLQPLAVQEGQVRVLVAKAPVKIEALFLRHKTTYRAAYDAAWRAAEAAGAFDMLFFNAHGELTEGARSNVFIQQAGRWYTPPLACGLLPGVMRQVMLNDATWSAREKLLTMDDLRTAEAVVVCNALRGALPAKVVWPLDSS
;
A
#
# COMPACT_ATOMS: atom_id res chain seq x y z
N MET A 1 18.75 2.99 19.17
CA MET A 1 19.66 3.64 18.21
C MET A 1 19.38 3.24 16.75
N HIS A 2 19.06 1.98 16.43
CA HIS A 2 18.78 1.56 15.04
C HIS A 2 17.61 2.26 14.32
N ALA A 3 16.58 2.74 15.01
CA ALA A 3 15.42 3.37 14.34
C ALA A 3 15.75 4.67 13.58
N LYS A 4 16.85 5.37 13.91
CA LYS A 4 17.25 6.61 13.21
C LYS A 4 18.03 6.35 11.92
N GLU A 5 18.71 5.20 11.79
CA GLU A 5 19.53 4.87 10.63
C GLU A 5 18.69 4.44 9.41
N ASP A 6 17.46 3.97 9.63
CA ASP A 6 16.52 3.56 8.58
C ASP A 6 15.55 4.66 8.12
N CYS A 7 15.62 5.86 8.71
CA CYS A 7 14.76 6.98 8.32
C CYS A 7 15.30 7.67 7.07
N PHE A 8 14.45 7.83 6.06
CA PHE A 8 14.75 8.52 4.82
C PHE A 8 13.50 9.17 4.25
N ALA A 9 13.69 10.15 3.38
CA ALA A 9 12.63 10.69 2.54
C ALA A 9 13.12 10.70 1.09
N LEU A 10 12.33 10.13 0.19
CA LEU A 10 12.53 10.21 -1.25
C LEU A 10 11.38 11.03 -1.82
N LEU A 11 11.67 12.20 -2.37
CA LEU A 11 10.73 12.97 -3.20
C LEU A 11 11.04 12.64 -4.66
N ASP A 12 10.11 11.98 -5.33
CA ASP A 12 10.31 11.26 -6.58
C ASP A 12 9.51 11.91 -7.72
N ASP A 13 10.24 12.55 -8.63
CA ASP A 13 9.69 13.06 -9.88
C ASP A 13 9.94 12.05 -11.00
N SER A 14 8.88 11.37 -11.46
CA SER A 14 8.98 10.37 -12.52
C SER A 14 9.42 10.92 -13.88
N SER A 15 9.38 12.25 -14.06
CA SER A 15 9.84 12.93 -15.27
C SER A 15 11.27 13.46 -15.18
N ALA A 16 11.96 13.26 -14.05
CA ALA A 16 13.35 13.69 -13.87
C ALA A 16 14.31 12.93 -14.80
N SER A 17 15.12 13.67 -15.56
CA SER A 17 16.10 13.13 -16.50
C SER A 17 17.53 13.21 -15.94
N ASP A 18 18.50 12.58 -16.61
CA ASP A 18 19.91 12.70 -16.22
C ASP A 18 20.46 14.13 -16.41
N LEU A 19 19.84 14.93 -17.28
CA LEU A 19 20.16 16.34 -17.47
C LEU A 19 19.50 17.23 -16.42
N VAL A 20 18.27 16.89 -16.01
CA VAL A 20 17.45 17.67 -15.09
C VAL A 20 17.03 16.79 -13.91
N ARG A 21 17.95 16.63 -12.94
CA ARG A 21 17.77 15.81 -11.73
C ARG A 21 16.91 16.55 -10.70
N ARG A 22 15.60 16.30 -10.71
CA ARG A 22 14.64 16.95 -9.81
C ARG A 22 14.22 16.11 -8.61
N SER A 23 14.32 14.77 -8.69
CA SER A 23 14.06 13.91 -7.54
C SER A 23 15.08 14.19 -6.43
N ARG A 24 14.66 14.11 -5.16
CA ARG A 24 15.49 14.42 -4.00
C ARG A 24 15.46 13.27 -3.00
N LEU A 25 16.62 12.70 -2.70
CA LEU A 25 16.79 11.65 -1.70
C LEU A 25 17.47 12.23 -0.46
N TYR A 26 16.78 12.15 0.68
CA TYR A 26 17.24 12.63 1.97
C TYR A 26 17.56 11.46 2.89
N THR A 27 18.76 11.46 3.46
CA THR A 27 19.26 10.40 4.34
C THR A 27 19.97 10.97 5.56
N ARG A 28 20.22 10.12 6.57
CA ARG A 28 20.82 10.50 7.86
C ARG A 28 19.97 11.56 8.59
N LEU A 29 18.81 11.14 9.10
CA LEU A 29 17.92 12.00 9.89
C LEU A 29 18.66 12.54 11.13
N VAL A 30 18.70 13.86 11.27
CA VAL A 30 19.30 14.55 12.43
C VAL A 30 18.23 14.87 13.46
N ARG A 31 17.11 15.45 13.02
CA ARG A 31 16.03 15.93 13.90
C ARG A 31 14.67 15.77 13.24
N SER A 32 13.66 15.45 14.05
CA SER A 32 12.24 15.55 13.68
C SER A 32 11.60 16.62 14.54
N LEU A 33 10.91 17.56 13.91
CA LEU A 33 10.13 18.63 14.53
C LEU A 33 8.65 18.32 14.29
N SER A 34 7.80 18.56 15.28
CA SER A 34 6.35 18.38 15.13
C SER A 34 5.58 19.38 15.99
N CYS A 35 4.36 19.70 15.59
CA CYS A 35 3.41 20.43 16.42
C CYS A 35 2.02 19.80 16.36
N THR A 36 1.26 19.94 17.44
CA THR A 36 -0.13 19.45 17.58
C THR A 36 -1.13 20.59 17.76
N SER A 37 -0.64 21.83 17.81
CA SER A 37 -1.43 23.06 17.79
C SER A 37 -0.87 24.02 16.75
N ALA A 38 -1.75 24.75 16.07
CA ALA A 38 -1.40 25.79 15.11
C ALA A 38 -0.69 26.97 15.80
N ALA A 39 -0.91 27.20 17.09
CA ALA A 39 -0.20 28.22 17.86
C ALA A 39 1.31 27.96 17.94
N ASP A 40 1.73 26.69 17.90
CA ASP A 40 3.15 26.28 17.92
C ASP A 40 3.77 26.24 16.51
N PHE A 41 2.97 26.39 15.45
CA PHE A 41 3.45 26.28 14.07
C PHE A 41 4.53 27.32 13.70
N PRO A 42 4.42 28.61 14.10
CA PRO A 42 5.49 29.58 13.85
C PRO A 42 6.83 29.16 14.45
N ARG A 43 6.81 28.63 15.68
CA ARG A 43 8.02 28.12 16.36
C ARG A 43 8.62 26.91 15.65
N LEU A 44 7.79 26.06 15.07
CA LEU A 44 8.24 24.93 14.25
C LEU A 44 8.95 25.42 12.97
N LEU A 45 8.41 26.46 12.31
CA LEU A 45 9.06 27.06 11.14
C LEU A 45 10.39 27.74 11.50
N ASP A 46 10.47 28.42 12.64
CA ASP A 46 11.73 29.00 13.14
C ASP A 46 12.78 27.90 13.40
N ALA A 47 12.39 26.79 14.02
CA ALA A 47 13.27 25.66 14.28
C ALA A 47 13.71 24.96 12.98
N MET A 48 12.84 24.89 11.97
CA MET A 48 13.20 24.43 10.62
C MET A 48 14.26 25.35 10.01
N HIS A 49 14.04 26.67 10.05
CA HIS A 49 14.96 27.65 9.52
C HIS A 49 16.33 27.58 10.19
N GLN A 50 16.38 27.46 11.52
CA GLN A 50 17.63 27.23 12.26
C GLN A 50 18.36 25.95 11.84
N GLY A 51 17.62 24.89 11.52
CA GLY A 51 18.20 23.67 10.96
C GLY A 51 18.82 23.90 9.59
N GLN A 52 18.11 24.62 8.73
CA GLN A 52 18.57 24.97 7.38
C GLN A 52 19.82 25.86 7.39
N THR A 53 19.88 26.86 8.27
CA THR A 53 21.07 27.71 8.44
C THR A 53 22.26 26.92 8.98
N ALA A 54 22.02 25.80 9.68
CA ALA A 54 23.04 24.84 10.10
C ALA A 54 23.40 23.82 9.00
N GLY A 55 22.92 24.00 7.76
CA GLY A 55 23.20 23.14 6.62
C GLY A 55 22.36 21.87 6.53
N LEU A 56 21.28 21.76 7.32
CA LEU A 56 20.35 20.63 7.24
C LEU A 56 19.31 20.84 6.13
N HIS A 57 18.84 19.73 5.56
CA HIS A 57 17.83 19.74 4.52
C HIS A 57 16.46 19.38 5.07
N ALA A 58 15.43 20.16 4.73
CA ALA A 58 14.10 20.05 5.32
C ALA A 58 13.08 19.39 4.38
N VAL A 59 12.39 18.37 4.88
CA VAL A 59 11.20 17.77 4.28
C VAL A 59 10.03 17.98 5.22
N ALA A 60 8.91 18.46 4.70
CA ALA A 60 7.74 18.79 5.49
C ALA A 60 6.53 17.94 5.11
N LEU A 61 5.75 17.59 6.11
CA LEU A 61 4.43 16.96 6.01
C LEU A 61 3.46 17.80 6.85
N PHE A 62 2.53 18.48 6.19
CA PHE A 62 1.50 19.28 6.81
C PHE A 62 0.15 18.60 6.61
N SER A 63 -0.61 18.49 7.69
CA SER A 63 -1.97 17.96 7.65
C SER A 63 -2.94 18.94 6.99
N PHE A 64 -4.06 18.42 6.50
CA PHE A 64 -5.20 19.23 6.11
C PHE A 64 -5.73 20.07 7.27
N GLU A 65 -5.75 19.50 8.48
CA GLU A 65 -6.25 20.16 9.70
C GLU A 65 -5.42 21.38 10.10
N LEU A 66 -4.10 21.37 9.85
CA LEU A 66 -3.27 22.57 10.02
C LEU A 66 -3.81 23.71 9.15
N GLY A 67 -4.01 23.45 7.86
CA GLY A 67 -4.54 24.45 6.94
C GLY A 67 -5.93 24.93 7.36
N ALA A 68 -6.81 24.02 7.78
CA ALA A 68 -8.14 24.38 8.26
C ALA A 68 -8.07 25.34 9.47
N THR A 69 -7.18 25.06 10.42
CA THR A 69 -6.96 25.91 11.59
C THR A 69 -6.38 27.27 11.22
N LEU A 70 -5.47 27.33 10.23
CA LEU A 70 -4.94 28.60 9.69
C LEU A 70 -6.04 29.46 9.03
N GLN A 71 -7.14 28.87 8.57
CA GLN A 71 -8.33 29.60 8.09
C GLN A 71 -9.33 29.96 9.23
N GLY A 72 -8.96 29.72 10.49
CA GLY A 72 -9.75 30.10 11.67
C GLY A 72 -10.79 29.08 12.12
N LEU A 73 -10.67 27.81 11.69
CA LEU A 73 -11.47 26.72 12.26
C LEU A 73 -10.91 26.33 13.64
N THR A 74 -11.79 25.77 14.47
CA THR A 74 -11.40 25.29 15.80
C THR A 74 -10.60 23.99 15.68
N GLU A 75 -9.51 23.90 16.43
CA GLU A 75 -8.75 22.66 16.56
C GLU A 75 -9.65 21.56 17.13
N GLY A 76 -9.58 20.36 16.56
CA GLY A 76 -10.29 19.21 17.09
C GLY A 76 -9.81 18.86 18.51
N THR A 77 -10.62 18.12 19.26
CA THR A 77 -10.28 17.70 20.63
C THR A 77 -9.19 16.62 20.69
N SER A 78 -8.77 16.06 19.55
CA SER A 78 -7.71 15.05 19.48
C SER A 78 -6.34 15.72 19.34
N ARG A 79 -5.31 15.19 20.03
CA ARG A 79 -3.90 15.63 19.89
C ARG A 79 -3.28 15.10 18.58
N GLN A 80 -3.91 15.40 17.45
CA GLN A 80 -3.40 15.01 16.15
C GLN A 80 -2.14 15.83 15.79
N GLU A 81 -1.16 15.18 15.17
CA GLU A 81 0.00 15.87 14.59
C GLU A 81 -0.46 16.77 13.43
N LEU A 82 -0.30 18.08 13.57
CA LEU A 82 -0.73 19.07 12.58
C LEU A 82 0.35 19.31 11.52
N ALA A 83 1.61 19.34 11.94
CA ALA A 83 2.77 19.48 11.07
C ALA A 83 3.95 18.67 11.58
N GLN A 84 4.74 18.18 10.65
CA GLN A 84 6.01 17.52 10.90
C GLN A 84 7.06 18.01 9.91
N VAL A 85 8.27 18.31 10.39
CA VAL A 85 9.43 18.63 9.56
C VAL A 85 10.60 17.73 9.95
N LEU A 86 11.12 17.02 8.95
CA LEU A 86 12.27 16.14 9.05
C LEU A 86 13.50 16.88 8.55
N LEU A 87 14.54 16.96 9.38
CA LEU A 87 15.81 17.61 9.07
C LEU A 87 16.89 16.54 8.87
N PHE A 88 17.41 16.47 7.66
CA PHE A 88 18.41 15.49 7.21
C PHE A 88 19.78 16.13 7.00
N ALA A 89 20.84 15.36 7.22
CA ALA A 89 22.20 15.81 6.94
C ALA A 89 22.57 15.71 5.45
N ASP A 90 21.91 14.84 4.68
CA ASP A 90 22.15 14.69 3.24
C ASP A 90 20.91 14.98 2.42
N CYS A 91 21.13 15.57 1.24
CA CYS A 91 20.16 15.61 0.14
C CYS A 91 20.88 15.35 -1.20
N GLN A 92 20.52 14.27 -1.87
CA GLN A 92 21.02 13.95 -3.22
C GLN A 92 19.95 14.21 -4.28
N LYS A 93 20.31 14.92 -5.34
CA LYS A 93 19.44 15.10 -6.52
C LYS A 93 19.62 13.94 -7.49
N LEU A 94 18.52 13.29 -7.86
CA LEU A 94 18.52 12.06 -8.67
C LEU A 94 17.68 12.23 -9.95
N SER A 95 18.04 11.47 -10.98
CA SER A 95 17.15 11.21 -12.13
C SER A 95 16.18 10.08 -11.80
N ALA A 96 15.10 9.92 -12.58
CA ALA A 96 14.16 8.82 -12.39
C ALA A 96 14.85 7.44 -12.44
N LYS A 97 15.82 7.27 -13.35
CA LYS A 97 16.63 6.05 -13.46
C LYS A 97 17.47 5.79 -12.20
N ALA A 98 18.09 6.82 -11.63
CA ALA A 98 18.86 6.70 -10.40
C ALA A 98 17.97 6.40 -9.19
N VAL A 99 16.75 6.95 -9.15
CA VAL A 99 15.75 6.58 -8.14
C VAL A 99 15.40 5.10 -8.24
N ASP A 100 15.11 4.59 -9.43
CA ASP A 100 14.74 3.18 -9.60
C ASP A 100 15.88 2.24 -9.18
N ALA A 101 17.12 2.59 -9.51
CA ALA A 101 18.30 1.85 -9.05
C ALA A 101 18.42 1.86 -7.52
N TRP A 102 18.21 3.02 -6.88
CA TRP A 102 18.23 3.14 -5.42
C TRP A 102 17.12 2.30 -4.77
N LEU A 103 15.90 2.35 -5.30
CA LEU A 103 14.77 1.56 -4.80
C LEU A 103 15.06 0.05 -4.90
N ILE A 104 15.67 -0.43 -5.99
CA ILE A 104 16.05 -1.84 -6.16
C ILE A 104 17.09 -2.24 -5.11
N ALA A 105 18.15 -1.43 -4.94
CA ALA A 105 19.20 -1.70 -3.97
C ALA A 105 18.66 -1.69 -2.53
N ARG A 106 17.78 -0.73 -2.20
CA ARG A 106 17.17 -0.63 -0.87
C ARG A 106 16.23 -1.81 -0.59
N ALA A 107 15.37 -2.17 -1.54
CA ALA A 107 14.49 -3.33 -1.39
C ALA A 107 15.28 -4.64 -1.18
N ALA A 108 16.41 -4.82 -1.86
CA ALA A 108 17.29 -5.97 -1.64
C ALA A 108 17.95 -5.96 -0.24
N SER A 109 18.26 -4.77 0.29
CA SER A 109 18.89 -4.62 1.61
C SER A 109 17.95 -4.89 2.80
N GLU A 110 16.64 -4.72 2.63
CA GLU A 110 15.66 -4.86 3.71
C GLU A 110 15.46 -6.31 4.16
N GLY A 111 16.00 -7.31 3.46
CA GLY A 111 15.93 -8.74 3.84
C GLY A 111 14.51 -9.32 3.92
N GLN A 112 13.51 -8.47 3.70
CA GLN A 112 12.09 -8.76 3.62
C GLN A 112 11.74 -8.91 2.14
N THR A 113 10.93 -9.92 1.83
CA THR A 113 9.98 -9.75 0.73
C THR A 113 10.49 -9.77 -0.69
N SER A 114 10.50 -10.89 -1.42
CA SER A 114 10.46 -10.77 -2.90
C SER A 114 9.15 -10.13 -3.40
N PHE A 115 8.13 -10.03 -2.53
CA PHE A 115 6.78 -9.57 -2.83
C PHE A 115 6.31 -8.53 -1.82
N ALA A 116 5.49 -7.58 -2.23
CA ALA A 116 4.86 -6.63 -1.31
C ALA A 116 3.50 -6.24 -1.87
N GLY A 117 2.46 -6.10 -1.07
CA GLY A 117 1.12 -5.80 -1.59
C GLY A 117 0.15 -5.34 -0.52
N ILE A 118 -1.13 -5.33 -0.89
CA ILE A 118 -2.22 -4.94 0.02
C ILE A 118 -3.28 -6.05 0.09
N THR A 119 -4.06 -6.05 1.16
CA THR A 119 -5.21 -6.93 1.40
C THR A 119 -6.28 -6.19 2.21
N GLN A 120 -7.46 -6.81 2.37
CA GLN A 120 -8.51 -6.32 3.27
C GLN A 120 -8.93 -4.86 3.01
N VAL A 121 -9.00 -4.47 1.74
CA VAL A 121 -9.43 -3.11 1.37
C VAL A 121 -10.90 -2.92 1.74
N SER A 122 -11.20 -1.90 2.53
CA SER A 122 -12.55 -1.56 2.95
C SER A 122 -12.75 -0.04 3.00
N PRO A 123 -13.84 0.51 2.42
CA PRO A 123 -14.15 1.91 2.57
C PRO A 123 -14.71 2.20 3.97
N SER A 124 -14.46 3.40 4.49
CA SER A 124 -15.03 3.89 5.75
C SER A 124 -16.53 4.19 5.66
N GLU A 125 -17.03 4.35 4.44
CA GLU A 125 -18.42 4.68 4.13
C GLU A 125 -18.89 3.82 2.95
N ASP A 126 -20.15 3.39 2.99
CA ASP A 126 -20.79 2.73 1.86
C ASP A 126 -21.43 3.75 0.90
N GLU A 127 -21.96 3.25 -0.23
CA GLU A 127 -22.60 4.09 -1.24
C GLU A 127 -23.81 4.87 -0.68
N ALA A 128 -24.52 4.31 0.31
CA ALA A 128 -25.69 4.94 0.91
C ALA A 128 -25.30 6.12 1.79
N ALA A 129 -24.29 5.94 2.66
CA ALA A 129 -23.72 7.02 3.47
C ALA A 129 -23.15 8.14 2.60
N PHE A 130 -22.37 7.78 1.56
CA PHE A 130 -21.86 8.74 0.59
C PHE A 130 -22.99 9.54 -0.07
N THR A 131 -24.04 8.85 -0.54
CA THR A 131 -25.21 9.50 -1.17
C THR A 131 -25.91 10.47 -0.22
N ALA A 132 -26.04 10.13 1.05
CA ALA A 132 -26.63 11.01 2.06
C ALA A 132 -25.77 12.27 2.28
N ALA A 133 -24.44 12.13 2.32
CA ALA A 133 -23.53 13.27 2.40
C ALA A 133 -23.62 14.20 1.18
N ILE A 134 -23.71 13.63 -0.03
CA ILE A 134 -23.92 14.43 -1.26
C ILE A 134 -25.23 15.22 -1.20
N ALA A 135 -26.31 14.61 -0.69
CA ALA A 135 -27.58 15.30 -0.54
C ALA A 135 -27.45 16.51 0.42
N GLU A 136 -26.69 16.39 1.51
CA GLU A 136 -26.41 17.51 2.41
C GLU A 136 -25.59 18.61 1.73
N ILE A 137 -24.58 18.24 0.95
CA ILE A 137 -23.78 19.19 0.18
C ILE A 137 -24.65 19.95 -0.81
N HIS A 138 -25.56 19.28 -1.53
CA HIS A 138 -26.50 19.94 -2.43
C HIS A 138 -27.42 20.91 -1.69
N ARG A 139 -27.85 20.60 -0.45
CA ARG A 139 -28.62 21.55 0.37
C ARG A 139 -27.79 22.80 0.70
N ALA A 140 -26.53 22.63 1.09
CA ALA A 140 -25.65 23.75 1.39
C ALA A 140 -25.36 24.62 0.14
N ILE A 141 -25.19 23.99 -1.03
CA ILE A 141 -25.01 24.71 -2.30
C ILE A 141 -26.29 25.47 -2.68
N ALA A 142 -27.47 24.83 -2.60
CA ALA A 142 -28.74 25.47 -2.90
C ALA A 142 -29.07 26.63 -1.94
N ALA A 143 -28.60 26.56 -0.69
CA ALA A 143 -28.71 27.65 0.28
C ALA A 143 -27.70 28.80 0.03
N GLY A 144 -26.80 28.66 -0.95
CA GLY A 144 -25.78 29.66 -1.28
C GLY A 144 -24.62 29.72 -0.29
N GLU A 145 -24.44 28.68 0.55
CA GLU A 145 -23.36 28.65 1.55
C GLU A 145 -22.00 28.33 0.94
N THR A 146 -21.98 27.58 -0.17
CA THR A 146 -20.78 27.13 -0.89
C THR A 146 -21.12 26.86 -2.35
N TYR A 147 -20.13 26.91 -3.24
CA TYR A 147 -20.29 26.59 -4.66
C TYR A 147 -19.80 25.18 -5.01
N GLN A 148 -18.82 24.69 -4.26
CA GLN A 148 -18.23 23.36 -4.42
C GLN A 148 -17.80 22.85 -3.05
N VAL A 149 -17.91 21.54 -2.82
CA VAL A 149 -17.30 20.87 -1.67
C VAL A 149 -16.53 19.66 -2.17
N ASN A 150 -15.22 19.57 -1.90
CA ASN A 150 -14.48 18.34 -2.07
C ASN A 150 -14.78 17.41 -0.90
N TYR A 151 -15.70 16.46 -1.09
CA TYR A 151 -16.07 15.48 -0.07
C TYR A 151 -15.20 14.23 -0.18
N THR A 152 -14.73 13.73 0.96
CA THR A 152 -13.78 12.62 0.99
C THR A 152 -14.13 11.58 2.05
N TYR A 153 -13.83 10.33 1.76
CA TYR A 153 -13.87 9.21 2.69
C TYR A 153 -12.50 8.50 2.72
N ARG A 154 -12.39 7.40 3.47
CA ARG A 154 -11.11 6.67 3.65
C ARG A 154 -11.23 5.25 3.14
N LEU A 155 -10.18 4.75 2.50
CA LEU A 155 -9.97 3.33 2.26
C LEU A 155 -8.98 2.82 3.31
N ASN A 156 -9.42 1.88 4.13
CA ASN A 156 -8.60 1.13 5.07
C ASN A 156 -8.11 -0.16 4.42
N PHE A 157 -6.87 -0.56 4.67
CA PHE A 157 -6.30 -1.79 4.13
C PHE A 157 -5.16 -2.30 5.02
N ALA A 158 -4.73 -3.54 4.78
CA ALA A 158 -3.50 -4.08 5.34
C ALA A 158 -2.44 -4.18 4.24
N ALA A 159 -1.24 -3.66 4.50
CA ALA A 159 -0.07 -3.79 3.63
C ALA A 159 0.89 -4.86 4.17
N TYR A 160 1.45 -5.66 3.27
CA TYR A 160 2.43 -6.69 3.58
C TYR A 160 3.70 -6.53 2.72
N GLY A 161 4.81 -7.07 3.21
CA GLY A 161 6.13 -6.91 2.61
C GLY A 161 6.76 -5.53 2.85
N GLY A 162 7.92 -5.28 2.24
CA GLY A 162 8.68 -4.05 2.41
C GLY A 162 8.03 -2.82 1.78
N VAL A 163 8.06 -1.68 2.50
CA VAL A 163 7.44 -0.42 2.05
C VAL A 163 8.07 0.14 0.78
N VAL A 164 9.38 -0.08 0.59
CA VAL A 164 10.11 0.32 -0.62
C VAL A 164 9.63 -0.45 -1.83
N ARG A 165 9.45 -1.78 -1.69
CA ARG A 165 8.92 -2.63 -2.76
C ARG A 165 7.47 -2.29 -3.07
N LEU A 166 6.64 -2.04 -2.05
CA LEU A 166 5.26 -1.61 -2.26
C LEU A 166 5.20 -0.29 -3.05
N TYR A 167 6.06 0.68 -2.70
CA TYR A 167 6.17 1.93 -3.44
C TYR A 167 6.60 1.71 -4.89
N GLN A 168 7.63 0.89 -5.17
CA GLN A 168 8.03 0.55 -6.54
C GLN A 168 6.87 -0.01 -7.37
N ARG A 169 6.08 -0.90 -6.77
CA ARG A 169 4.96 -1.56 -7.45
C ARG A 169 3.84 -0.58 -7.79
N LEU A 170 3.50 0.31 -6.86
CA LEU A 170 2.48 1.35 -7.06
C LEU A 170 2.99 2.45 -8.00
N LYS A 171 4.26 2.84 -7.92
CA LYS A 171 4.91 3.82 -8.83
C LYS A 171 4.76 3.41 -10.29
N LYS A 172 4.94 2.12 -10.61
CA LYS A 172 4.76 1.61 -11.99
C LYS A 172 3.34 1.80 -12.51
N ARG A 173 2.34 1.78 -11.64
CA ARG A 173 0.92 1.99 -11.98
C ARG A 173 0.56 3.48 -12.02
N GLN A 174 1.27 4.30 -11.27
CA GLN A 174 0.97 5.72 -11.08
C GLN A 174 2.25 6.58 -11.08
N PRO A 175 2.94 6.72 -12.22
CA PRO A 175 4.08 7.62 -12.34
C PRO A 175 3.59 9.07 -12.22
N VAL A 176 4.22 9.85 -11.35
CA VAL A 176 3.82 11.24 -11.06
C VAL A 176 5.02 12.16 -10.83
N PRO A 177 4.86 13.48 -11.07
CA PRO A 177 5.91 14.48 -10.84
C PRO A 177 6.20 14.79 -9.35
N PHE A 178 5.26 14.50 -8.44
CA PHE A 178 5.40 14.82 -7.00
C PHE A 178 5.19 13.59 -6.11
N GLY A 179 5.76 12.45 -6.53
CA GLY A 179 5.77 11.24 -5.73
C GLY A 179 6.59 11.40 -4.44
N ALA A 180 6.26 10.63 -3.41
CA ALA A 180 7.07 10.58 -2.20
C ALA A 180 7.05 9.20 -1.54
N LEU A 181 8.20 8.76 -1.04
CA LEU A 181 8.35 7.62 -0.14
C LEU A 181 9.11 8.08 1.09
N ILE A 182 8.44 8.11 2.24
CA ILE A 182 9.01 8.60 3.49
C ILE A 182 8.87 7.51 4.54
N ASN A 183 9.99 7.06 5.11
CA ASN A 183 9.99 6.17 6.27
C ASN A 183 10.20 7.03 7.53
N LEU A 184 9.17 7.13 8.37
CA LEU A 184 9.13 8.04 9.51
C LEU A 184 9.88 7.46 10.73
N PRO A 185 10.39 8.32 11.63
CA PRO A 185 11.18 7.88 12.78
C PRO A 185 10.39 7.07 13.82
N ASP A 186 9.05 7.15 13.81
CA ASP A 186 8.14 6.37 14.65
C ASP A 186 7.76 5.00 14.05
N GLY A 187 8.34 4.68 12.89
CA GLY A 187 8.09 3.44 12.15
C GLY A 187 6.92 3.51 11.18
N ARG A 188 6.14 4.60 11.13
CA ARG A 188 5.14 4.83 10.08
C ARG A 188 5.81 5.04 8.72
N ALA A 189 5.05 4.93 7.64
CA ALA A 189 5.52 5.29 6.31
C ALA A 189 4.46 6.08 5.54
N VAL A 190 4.90 7.00 4.67
CA VAL A 190 4.03 7.77 3.77
C VAL A 190 4.45 7.48 2.34
N LEU A 191 3.51 6.98 1.54
CA LEU A 191 3.70 6.68 0.11
C LEU A 191 2.74 7.56 -0.68
N SER A 192 3.24 8.66 -1.23
CA SER A 192 2.46 9.62 -2.03
C SER A 192 2.67 9.40 -3.52
N PHE A 193 1.57 9.38 -4.27
CA PHE A 193 1.56 9.35 -5.73
C PHE A 193 0.82 10.58 -6.28
N SER A 194 1.16 11.76 -5.75
CA SER A 194 0.50 13.01 -6.11
C SER A 194 0.97 13.54 -7.47
N PRO A 195 0.03 13.84 -8.39
CA PRO A 195 0.33 14.56 -9.62
C PRO A 195 0.27 16.09 -9.46
N GLU A 196 -0.24 16.59 -8.33
CA GLU A 196 -0.68 17.99 -8.20
C GLU A 196 0.29 18.84 -7.37
N LEU A 197 0.69 19.98 -7.94
CA LEU A 197 1.46 21.00 -7.24
C LEU A 197 0.51 21.91 -6.44
N ALA A 198 0.69 21.97 -5.13
CA ALA A 198 -0.04 22.94 -4.31
C ALA A 198 0.53 24.34 -4.53
N ILE A 199 1.85 24.46 -4.32
CA ILE A 199 2.57 25.72 -4.45
C ILE A 199 4.07 25.46 -4.58
N GLN A 200 4.72 26.23 -5.44
CA GLN A 200 6.17 26.32 -5.53
C GLN A 200 6.59 27.78 -5.38
N HIS A 201 7.65 28.02 -4.63
CA HIS A 201 8.35 29.29 -4.61
C HIS A 201 9.73 29.11 -5.22
N GLN A 202 10.06 29.94 -6.20
CA GLN A 202 11.39 30.01 -6.78
C GLN A 202 11.78 31.47 -7.01
N THR A 203 12.79 31.95 -6.29
CA THR A 203 13.38 33.29 -6.50
C THR A 203 12.35 34.43 -6.53
N GLY A 204 11.36 34.40 -5.63
CA GLY A 204 10.29 35.41 -5.54
C GLY A 204 9.02 35.09 -6.33
N GLU A 205 9.07 34.14 -7.28
CA GLU A 205 7.88 33.71 -8.04
C GLU A 205 7.17 32.57 -7.29
N LEU A 206 5.86 32.75 -7.07
CA LEU A 206 4.93 31.72 -6.64
C LEU A 206 4.26 31.09 -7.86
N LEU A 207 4.23 29.77 -7.90
CA LEU A 207 3.62 28.97 -8.97
C LEU A 207 2.64 27.95 -8.37
N ALA A 208 1.41 27.91 -8.88
CA ALA A 208 0.44 26.86 -8.59
C ALA A 208 -0.10 26.28 -9.91
N LEU A 209 -0.33 24.96 -9.92
CA LEU A 209 -0.79 24.23 -11.11
C LEU A 209 -2.09 23.47 -10.80
N PRO A 210 -3.25 24.16 -10.72
CA PRO A 210 -4.53 23.50 -10.49
C PRO A 210 -4.85 22.47 -11.58
N MET A 211 -5.27 21.29 -11.16
CA MET A 211 -5.67 20.19 -12.02
C MET A 211 -7.17 19.90 -11.90
N LYS A 212 -7.91 20.00 -13.01
CA LYS A 212 -9.32 19.59 -13.09
C LYS A 212 -9.62 19.10 -14.49
N GLY A 213 -10.33 17.98 -14.59
CA GLY A 213 -10.62 17.27 -15.83
C GLY A 213 -9.62 16.17 -16.14
N THR A 214 -10.15 14.96 -16.30
CA THR A 214 -9.39 13.73 -16.56
C THR A 214 -10.05 12.97 -17.70
N ALA A 215 -9.26 12.45 -18.64
CA ALA A 215 -9.72 11.54 -19.67
C ALA A 215 -8.78 10.34 -19.77
N ALA A 216 -9.26 9.23 -20.34
CA ALA A 216 -8.38 8.10 -20.64
C ALA A 216 -7.37 8.48 -21.74
N ALA A 217 -6.10 8.20 -21.49
CA ALA A 217 -5.09 8.29 -22.54
C ALA A 217 -5.22 7.08 -23.49
N SER A 218 -4.70 7.25 -24.70
CA SER A 218 -4.59 6.16 -25.67
C SER A 218 -3.15 6.04 -26.14
N ASP A 219 -2.72 4.81 -26.46
CA ASP A 219 -1.45 4.57 -27.13
C ASP A 219 -1.54 4.86 -28.64
N ASP A 220 -2.75 4.93 -29.19
CA ASP A 220 -2.99 5.50 -30.51
C ASP A 220 -2.83 7.03 -30.44
N VAL A 221 -1.83 7.54 -31.14
CA VAL A 221 -1.45 8.97 -31.16
C VAL A 221 -2.60 9.86 -31.63
N ALA A 222 -3.36 9.44 -32.66
CA ALA A 222 -4.44 10.24 -33.21
C ALA A 222 -5.64 10.26 -32.26
N LEU A 223 -6.01 9.10 -31.72
CA LEU A 223 -7.08 9.01 -30.72
C LEU A 223 -6.72 9.76 -29.43
N ASN A 224 -5.47 9.69 -28.98
CA ASN A 224 -5.00 10.40 -27.79
C ASN A 224 -5.04 11.92 -27.99
N ALA A 225 -4.64 12.41 -29.17
CA ALA A 225 -4.74 13.82 -29.51
C ALA A 225 -6.21 14.28 -29.57
N ALA A 226 -7.10 13.46 -30.13
CA ALA A 226 -8.54 13.74 -30.15
C ALA A 226 -9.14 13.79 -28.73
N ASN A 227 -8.80 12.81 -27.87
CA ASN A 227 -9.22 12.79 -26.47
C ASN A 227 -8.71 14.02 -25.71
N ALA A 228 -7.45 14.41 -25.93
CA ALA A 228 -6.87 15.59 -25.29
C ALA A 228 -7.57 16.87 -25.74
N GLN A 229 -7.85 17.01 -27.04
CA GLN A 229 -8.59 18.15 -27.57
C GLN A 229 -10.03 18.19 -27.05
N GLN A 230 -10.70 17.03 -26.97
CA GLN A 230 -12.05 16.93 -26.41
C GLN A 230 -12.07 17.35 -24.94
N LEU A 231 -11.12 16.87 -24.13
CA LEU A 231 -11.00 17.27 -22.72
C LEU A 231 -10.73 18.77 -22.57
N ALA A 232 -9.82 19.32 -23.39
CA ALA A 232 -9.48 20.74 -23.37
C ALA A 232 -10.66 21.66 -23.76
N LEU A 233 -11.57 21.17 -24.60
CA LEU A 233 -12.74 21.91 -25.07
C LEU A 233 -14.01 21.62 -24.27
N ASP A 234 -14.01 20.62 -23.38
CA ASP A 234 -15.19 20.22 -22.62
C ASP A 234 -15.70 21.37 -21.71
N PRO A 235 -16.93 21.87 -21.93
CA PRO A 235 -17.43 23.04 -21.19
C PRO A 235 -17.51 22.83 -19.68
N LYS A 236 -17.86 21.62 -19.22
CA LYS A 236 -17.98 21.30 -17.80
C LYS A 236 -16.61 21.34 -17.12
N ASN A 237 -15.64 20.60 -17.67
CA ASN A 237 -14.29 20.54 -17.11
C ASN A 237 -13.61 21.91 -17.13
N ARG A 238 -13.81 22.73 -18.18
CA ARG A 238 -13.29 24.11 -18.23
C ARG A 238 -13.91 24.99 -17.16
N ALA A 239 -15.22 24.91 -16.96
CA ALA A 239 -15.90 25.69 -15.92
C ALA A 239 -15.39 25.34 -14.52
N GLU A 240 -15.25 24.05 -14.20
CA GLU A 240 -14.65 23.59 -12.94
C GLU A 240 -13.21 24.08 -12.78
N ASN A 241 -12.39 23.98 -13.85
CA ASN A 241 -11.00 24.42 -13.80
C ASN A 241 -10.87 25.93 -13.57
N VAL A 242 -11.67 26.76 -14.26
CA VAL A 242 -11.69 28.22 -14.05
C VAL A 242 -12.04 28.57 -12.62
N MET A 243 -13.03 27.89 -12.04
CA MET A 243 -13.42 28.11 -10.65
C MET A 243 -12.25 27.85 -9.68
N ILE A 244 -11.47 26.78 -9.90
CA ILE A 244 -10.27 26.50 -9.09
C ILE A 244 -9.16 27.52 -9.36
N VAL A 245 -8.96 27.93 -10.61
CA VAL A 245 -7.99 28.98 -10.97
C VAL A 245 -8.31 30.28 -10.23
N ASP A 246 -9.57 30.70 -10.20
CA ASP A 246 -9.98 31.92 -9.50
C ASP A 246 -9.79 31.82 -7.99
N LEU A 247 -10.04 30.65 -7.39
CA LEU A 247 -9.75 30.38 -5.98
C LEU A 247 -8.26 30.53 -5.68
N LEU A 248 -7.39 29.95 -6.52
CA LEU A 248 -5.93 30.06 -6.34
C LEU A 248 -5.40 31.47 -6.64
N ARG A 249 -5.98 32.19 -7.59
CA ARG A 249 -5.68 33.61 -7.82
C ARG A 249 -6.00 34.44 -6.58
N ASN A 250 -7.13 34.18 -5.93
CA ASN A 250 -7.51 34.84 -4.69
C ASN A 250 -6.52 34.52 -3.56
N ASP A 251 -6.17 33.24 -3.40
CA ASP A 251 -5.20 32.78 -2.41
C ASP A 251 -3.83 33.47 -2.60
N LEU A 252 -3.25 33.41 -3.80
CA LEU A 252 -1.97 34.04 -4.10
C LEU A 252 -2.05 35.57 -3.99
N GLY A 253 -3.17 36.18 -4.39
CA GLY A 253 -3.39 37.62 -4.29
C GLY A 253 -3.26 38.20 -2.88
N ARG A 254 -3.45 37.38 -1.83
CA ARG A 254 -3.28 37.82 -0.43
C ARG A 254 -1.82 38.12 -0.07
N VAL A 255 -0.87 37.46 -0.73
CA VAL A 255 0.57 37.56 -0.44
C VAL A 255 1.40 38.11 -1.61
N ALA A 256 0.80 38.23 -2.78
CA ALA A 256 1.45 38.72 -3.97
C ALA A 256 1.58 40.26 -3.99
N ILE A 257 2.52 40.75 -4.80
CA ILE A 257 2.58 42.15 -5.22
C ILE A 257 1.27 42.46 -5.99
N PRO A 258 0.53 43.54 -5.66
CA PRO A 258 -0.70 43.90 -6.37
C PRO A 258 -0.48 43.96 -7.90
N GLY A 259 -1.36 43.29 -8.65
CA GLY A 259 -1.27 43.21 -10.11
C GLY A 259 -0.29 42.18 -10.67
N SER A 260 0.49 41.49 -9.84
CA SER A 260 1.44 40.46 -10.31
C SER A 260 0.82 39.08 -10.54
N VAL A 261 -0.41 38.84 -10.08
CA VAL A 261 -1.10 37.55 -10.25
C VAL A 261 -1.51 37.39 -11.71
N GLN A 262 -0.97 36.37 -12.36
CA GLN A 262 -1.15 36.08 -13.78
C GLN A 262 -1.60 34.63 -14.00
N VAL A 263 -2.33 34.41 -15.08
CA VAL A 263 -2.73 33.08 -15.56
C VAL A 263 -2.21 32.92 -16.98
N PRO A 264 -0.91 32.63 -17.18
CA PRO A 264 -0.31 32.61 -18.51
C PRO A 264 -0.87 31.49 -19.40
N GLU A 265 -1.35 30.39 -18.79
CA GLU A 265 -1.80 29.22 -19.51
C GLU A 265 -3.06 28.65 -18.84
N LEU A 266 -4.08 28.38 -19.66
CA LEU A 266 -5.34 27.76 -19.25
C LEU A 266 -5.58 26.50 -20.06
N PHE A 267 -6.12 25.47 -19.39
CA PHE A 267 -6.64 24.25 -20.02
C PHE A 267 -5.60 23.45 -20.80
N GLN A 268 -4.35 23.44 -20.34
CA GLN A 268 -3.31 22.61 -20.94
C GLN A 268 -3.54 21.14 -20.59
N VAL A 269 -3.63 20.29 -21.60
CA VAL A 269 -3.80 18.85 -21.41
C VAL A 269 -2.46 18.15 -21.62
N ALA A 270 -1.99 17.44 -20.60
CA ALA A 270 -0.79 16.62 -20.65
C ALA A 270 -1.09 15.17 -20.27
N ARG A 271 -0.31 14.24 -20.81
CA ARG A 271 -0.43 12.80 -20.49
C ARG A 271 0.37 12.48 -19.22
N TYR A 272 -0.27 11.79 -18.28
CA TYR A 272 0.33 11.24 -17.07
C TYR A 272 0.00 9.74 -16.95
N GLY A 273 0.88 8.88 -17.46
CA GLY A 273 0.62 7.44 -17.54
C GLY A 273 -0.55 7.13 -18.48
N ASP A 274 -1.57 6.46 -17.96
CA ASP A 274 -2.75 6.02 -18.72
C ASP A 274 -3.90 7.06 -18.73
N VAL A 275 -3.65 8.27 -18.21
CA VAL A 275 -4.64 9.36 -18.19
C VAL A 275 -4.10 10.64 -18.82
N LEU A 276 -5.02 11.42 -19.39
CA LEU A 276 -4.83 12.81 -19.77
C LEU A 276 -5.35 13.68 -18.64
N GLN A 277 -4.56 14.65 -18.19
CA GLN A 277 -4.95 15.61 -17.16
C GLN A 277 -4.92 17.02 -17.73
N MET A 278 -5.98 17.77 -17.46
CA MET A 278 -6.04 19.20 -17.74
C MET A 278 -5.53 20.01 -16.54
N THR A 279 -4.59 20.91 -16.80
CA THR A 279 -3.89 21.77 -15.85
C THR A 279 -3.94 23.21 -16.33
N SER A 280 -4.01 24.15 -15.40
CA SER A 280 -3.83 25.58 -15.67
C SER A 280 -2.69 26.12 -14.83
N THR A 281 -2.10 27.23 -15.25
CA THR A 281 -0.92 27.82 -14.59
C THR A 281 -1.30 29.13 -13.93
N VAL A 282 -1.10 29.26 -12.61
CA VAL A 282 -1.27 30.52 -11.88
C VAL A 282 0.08 30.94 -11.29
N LYS A 283 0.52 32.14 -11.63
CA LYS A 283 1.78 32.73 -11.17
C LYS A 283 1.55 34.01 -10.41
N ALA A 284 2.42 34.31 -9.44
CA ALA A 284 2.43 35.60 -8.76
C ALA A 284 3.83 35.94 -8.24
N GLN A 285 4.14 37.22 -8.09
CA GLN A 285 5.38 37.64 -7.41
C GLN A 285 5.08 37.87 -5.93
N VAL A 286 5.79 37.21 -5.03
CA VAL A 286 5.60 37.37 -3.58
C VAL A 286 6.00 38.78 -3.15
N ALA A 287 5.21 39.41 -2.28
CA ALA A 287 5.57 40.73 -1.75
C ALA A 287 6.80 40.63 -0.82
N PRO A 288 7.74 41.60 -0.86
CA PRO A 288 9.03 41.50 -0.15
C PRO A 288 8.94 41.34 1.38
N ASN A 289 7.83 41.75 1.99
CA ASN A 289 7.61 41.72 3.44
C ASN A 289 6.82 40.49 3.92
N ARG A 290 6.62 39.49 3.06
CA ARG A 290 5.88 38.27 3.40
C ARG A 290 6.81 37.19 3.91
N THR A 291 6.38 36.57 5.01
CA THR A 291 7.04 35.42 5.62
C THR A 291 6.55 34.12 5.00
N LEU A 292 7.26 33.02 5.27
CA LEU A 292 6.77 31.69 4.90
C LEU A 292 5.40 31.39 5.54
N LEU A 293 5.19 31.82 6.79
CA LEU A 293 3.91 31.65 7.47
C LEU A 293 2.78 32.37 6.74
N ASP A 294 3.01 33.59 6.24
CA ASP A 294 2.02 34.32 5.46
C ASP A 294 1.62 33.55 4.20
N VAL A 295 2.61 33.02 3.46
CA VAL A 295 2.37 32.25 2.24
C VAL A 295 1.60 30.96 2.55
N LEU A 296 2.03 30.19 3.55
CA LEU A 296 1.34 28.95 3.94
C LEU A 296 -0.09 29.21 4.44
N THR A 297 -0.30 30.28 5.20
CA THR A 297 -1.64 30.70 5.68
C THR A 297 -2.54 31.12 4.51
N ALA A 298 -1.98 31.69 3.45
CA ALA A 298 -2.75 32.06 2.26
C ALA A 298 -3.12 30.86 1.39
N VAL A 299 -2.29 29.81 1.32
CA VAL A 299 -2.52 28.70 0.37
C VAL A 299 -3.09 27.43 0.99
N LEU A 300 -2.94 27.20 2.30
CA LEU A 300 -3.36 25.95 2.94
C LEU A 300 -4.76 26.02 3.59
N PRO A 301 -5.58 24.96 3.46
CA PRO A 301 -5.41 23.85 2.54
C PRO A 301 -5.65 24.34 1.09
N CYS A 302 -5.10 23.60 0.13
CA CYS A 302 -5.20 23.98 -1.28
C CYS A 302 -6.67 24.12 -1.72
N GLY A 303 -6.96 25.11 -2.56
CA GLY A 303 -8.30 25.38 -3.05
C GLY A 303 -8.94 24.20 -3.78
N SER A 304 -8.14 23.42 -4.52
CA SER A 304 -8.59 22.28 -5.32
C SER A 304 -9.18 21.12 -4.51
N VAL A 305 -8.79 21.00 -3.24
CA VAL A 305 -9.21 19.92 -2.32
C VAL A 305 -10.11 20.42 -1.19
N THR A 306 -10.61 21.65 -1.32
CA THR A 306 -11.57 22.27 -0.41
C THR A 306 -12.83 22.69 -1.20
N GLY A 307 -12.96 23.98 -1.49
CA GLY A 307 -14.12 24.60 -2.11
C GLY A 307 -14.14 26.10 -1.86
N ALA A 308 -15.19 26.77 -2.32
CA ALA A 308 -15.35 28.21 -2.20
C ALA A 308 -16.78 28.56 -1.73
N PRO A 309 -16.97 29.51 -0.79
CA PRO A 309 -15.94 30.22 -0.01
C PRO A 309 -15.20 29.32 1.00
N LYS A 310 -13.86 29.37 1.00
CA LYS A 310 -12.98 28.37 1.66
C LYS A 310 -13.36 28.07 3.12
N ARG A 311 -13.51 29.09 3.97
CA ARG A 311 -13.82 28.89 5.40
C ARG A 311 -15.15 28.17 5.61
N ARG A 312 -16.22 28.58 4.93
CA ARG A 312 -17.54 27.95 5.09
C ARG A 312 -17.53 26.52 4.54
N THR A 313 -16.87 26.28 3.41
CA THR A 313 -16.69 24.93 2.88
C THR A 313 -15.94 24.02 3.86
N LEU A 314 -14.90 24.52 4.54
CA LEU A 314 -14.17 23.75 5.54
C LEU A 314 -15.04 23.36 6.75
N GLU A 315 -15.94 24.24 7.20
CA GLU A 315 -16.92 23.92 8.26
C GLU A 315 -17.88 22.81 7.82
N ILE A 316 -18.34 22.84 6.57
CA ILE A 316 -19.17 21.78 5.98
C ILE A 316 -18.40 20.45 5.92
N ILE A 317 -17.14 20.47 5.48
CA ILE A 317 -16.27 19.28 5.45
C ILE A 317 -16.12 18.70 6.86
N GLN A 318 -15.83 19.54 7.86
CA GLN A 318 -15.66 19.10 9.24
C GLN A 318 -16.95 18.50 9.84
N ALA A 319 -18.12 18.97 9.41
CA ALA A 319 -19.40 18.44 9.85
C ALA A 319 -19.77 17.10 9.18
N LEU A 320 -19.35 16.89 7.93
CA LEU A 320 -19.76 15.73 7.14
C LEU A 320 -18.78 14.56 7.21
N GLU A 321 -17.46 14.79 7.22
CA GLU A 321 -16.48 13.71 7.19
C GLU A 321 -16.36 13.01 8.55
N ALA A 322 -16.46 11.67 8.54
CA ALA A 322 -16.41 10.87 9.77
C ALA A 322 -15.02 10.85 10.46
N SER A 323 -13.97 11.30 9.79
CA SER A 323 -12.60 11.28 10.33
C SER A 323 -11.73 12.39 9.73
N PRO A 324 -10.72 12.88 10.47
CA PRO A 324 -9.72 13.80 9.92
C PRO A 324 -9.05 13.26 8.65
N ARG A 325 -8.59 14.16 7.79
CA ARG A 325 -7.84 13.80 6.58
C ARG A 325 -6.37 13.53 6.87
N GLY A 326 -5.79 14.17 7.87
CA GLY A 326 -4.37 14.02 8.18
C GLY A 326 -3.51 14.55 7.03
N TYR A 327 -2.46 13.83 6.64
CA TYR A 327 -1.60 14.25 5.52
C TYR A 327 -2.32 14.25 4.17
N TYR A 328 -3.38 13.45 4.01
CA TYR A 328 -4.18 13.46 2.77
C TYR A 328 -4.80 14.84 2.55
N THR A 329 -4.64 15.40 1.35
CA THR A 329 -5.05 16.77 0.96
C THR A 329 -4.44 17.91 1.79
N GLY A 330 -3.43 17.62 2.62
CA GLY A 330 -2.59 18.63 3.28
C GLY A 330 -1.53 19.21 2.34
N ALA A 331 -0.28 19.22 2.78
CA ALA A 331 0.86 19.62 1.94
C ALA A 331 2.08 18.74 2.23
N LEU A 332 2.83 18.34 1.19
CA LEU A 332 4.05 17.54 1.35
C LEU A 332 5.13 18.06 0.41
N GLY A 333 6.35 18.24 0.91
CA GLY A 333 7.46 18.61 0.04
C GLY A 333 8.71 19.05 0.77
N TRP A 334 9.47 19.96 0.16
CA TRP A 334 10.79 20.38 0.63
C TRP A 334 10.90 21.89 0.77
N PHE A 335 11.81 22.31 1.65
CA PHE A 335 12.22 23.69 1.85
C PHE A 335 13.75 23.77 1.77
N ASP A 336 14.27 24.67 0.93
CA ASP A 336 15.69 25.00 0.87
C ASP A 336 15.98 26.26 1.70
N ALA A 337 17.22 26.41 2.16
CA ALA A 337 17.66 27.60 2.86
C ALA A 337 17.63 28.81 1.90
N PRO A 338 17.31 30.02 2.38
CA PRO A 338 17.45 31.23 1.57
C PRO A 338 18.90 31.43 1.14
N GLU A 339 19.13 31.89 -0.09
CA GLU A 339 20.48 32.28 -0.52
C GLU A 339 20.96 33.49 0.30
N ILE A 340 22.08 33.33 1.02
CA ILE A 340 22.75 34.44 1.69
C ILE A 340 23.56 35.20 0.63
N THR A 341 22.91 36.10 -0.09
CA THR A 341 23.62 37.05 -0.97
C THR A 341 24.11 38.22 -0.12
N GLY A 342 25.41 38.52 -0.22
CA GLY A 342 26.08 39.51 0.62
C GLY A 342 25.44 40.89 0.55
N GLY A 343 24.76 41.27 1.63
CA GLY A 343 24.14 42.58 1.83
C GLY A 343 23.18 42.53 3.00
N GLN A 344 23.22 43.54 3.88
CA GLN A 344 22.36 43.65 5.06
C GLN A 344 20.89 43.85 4.64
N CYS A 345 20.17 42.77 4.37
CA CYS A 345 18.71 42.77 4.37
C CYS A 345 18.24 42.44 5.79
N ALA A 346 17.42 43.33 6.38
CA ALA A 346 16.98 43.23 7.77
C ALA A 346 15.95 42.10 8.04
N GLN A 347 15.56 41.34 7.00
CA GLN A 347 14.67 40.19 7.09
C GLN A 347 15.26 39.03 6.27
N PRO A 348 15.22 37.78 6.77
CA PRO A 348 15.65 36.63 5.98
C PRO A 348 14.73 36.49 4.77
N ALA A 349 15.32 36.40 3.57
CA ALA A 349 14.59 36.16 2.34
C ALA A 349 13.81 34.84 2.41
N LEU A 350 12.69 34.73 1.69
CA LEU A 350 11.96 33.46 1.57
C LEU A 350 12.82 32.47 0.77
N GLY A 351 13.12 31.31 1.37
CA GLY A 351 13.83 30.24 0.67
C GLY A 351 12.96 29.59 -0.41
N ASP A 352 13.60 28.93 -1.38
CA ASP A 352 12.87 28.15 -2.38
C ASP A 352 12.20 26.94 -1.71
N PHE A 353 11.00 26.62 -2.16
CA PHE A 353 10.27 25.45 -1.68
C PHE A 353 9.31 24.93 -2.72
N CYS A 354 8.90 23.68 -2.55
CA CYS A 354 7.87 23.06 -3.38
C CYS A 354 7.04 22.12 -2.52
N LEU A 355 5.72 22.30 -2.57
CA LEU A 355 4.75 21.50 -1.85
C LEU A 355 3.73 20.93 -2.85
N SER A 356 3.51 19.63 -2.80
CA SER A 356 2.42 18.97 -3.51
C SER A 356 1.16 18.90 -2.64
N VAL A 357 0.02 18.65 -3.29
CA VAL A 357 -1.21 18.28 -2.61
C VAL A 357 -1.18 16.75 -2.43
N PRO A 358 -1.08 16.18 -1.22
CA PRO A 358 -0.96 14.73 -1.04
C PRO A 358 -2.30 14.03 -1.33
N ILE A 359 -2.54 13.75 -2.61
CA ILE A 359 -3.61 12.88 -3.11
C ILE A 359 -2.98 11.60 -3.65
N ARG A 360 -3.78 10.53 -3.69
CA ARG A 360 -3.25 9.17 -3.97
C ARG A 360 -2.11 8.83 -3.00
N THR A 361 -2.31 9.18 -1.72
CA THR A 361 -1.30 9.06 -0.66
C THR A 361 -1.74 8.04 0.36
N LEU A 362 -0.90 7.04 0.58
CA LEU A 362 -1.07 6.01 1.61
C LEU A 362 -0.29 6.45 2.85
N VAL A 363 -0.93 6.38 4.01
CA VAL A 363 -0.27 6.47 5.31
C VAL A 363 -0.31 5.09 5.94
N LEU A 364 0.86 4.52 6.20
CA LEU A 364 1.03 3.20 6.79
C LEU A 364 1.48 3.33 8.25
N ASP A 365 0.82 2.61 9.14
CA ASP A 365 1.24 2.48 10.52
C ASP A 365 2.58 1.73 10.64
N LYS A 366 3.15 1.77 11.84
CA LYS A 366 4.29 0.92 12.21
C LYS A 366 3.94 -0.56 12.00
N PRO A 367 4.94 -1.41 11.67
CA PRO A 367 4.67 -2.82 11.44
C PRO A 367 4.12 -3.48 12.71
N GLN A 368 3.09 -4.29 12.52
CA GLN A 368 2.51 -5.15 13.55
C GLN A 368 3.41 -6.38 13.79
N PRO A 369 3.19 -7.15 14.87
CA PRO A 369 3.98 -8.35 15.16
C PRO A 369 3.98 -9.41 14.04
N ASP A 370 2.93 -9.45 13.22
CA ASP A 370 2.81 -10.33 12.06
C ASP A 370 3.52 -9.81 10.80
N GLY A 371 4.19 -8.65 10.89
CA GLY A 371 4.89 -7.97 9.81
C GLY A 371 3.99 -7.08 8.94
N GLN A 372 2.66 -7.12 9.09
CA GLN A 372 1.75 -6.31 8.31
C GLN A 372 1.66 -4.88 8.86
N ARG A 373 1.23 -3.94 8.01
CA ARG A 373 0.97 -2.55 8.38
C ARG A 373 -0.49 -2.23 8.12
N ARG A 374 -1.16 -1.56 9.05
CA ARG A 374 -2.44 -0.92 8.74
C ARG A 374 -2.17 0.27 7.84
N GLY A 375 -2.99 0.45 6.83
CA GLY A 375 -2.88 1.53 5.87
C GLY A 375 -4.19 2.26 5.70
N ILE A 376 -4.09 3.57 5.48
CA ILE A 376 -5.21 4.43 5.15
C ILE A 376 -4.87 5.25 3.90
N MET A 377 -5.85 5.41 3.01
CA MET A 377 -5.76 6.30 1.86
C MET A 377 -7.07 7.08 1.73
N GLY A 378 -6.99 8.41 1.62
CA GLY A 378 -8.16 9.22 1.34
C GLY A 378 -8.56 9.19 -0.13
N VAL A 379 -9.86 9.24 -0.39
CA VAL A 379 -10.46 9.30 -1.72
C VAL A 379 -11.63 10.27 -1.68
N GLY A 380 -11.84 11.04 -2.76
CA GLY A 380 -12.97 11.95 -2.79
C GLY A 380 -13.28 12.52 -4.17
N ALA A 381 -14.29 13.38 -4.15
CA ALA A 381 -14.88 14.01 -5.32
C ALA A 381 -15.23 15.48 -5.03
N GLY A 382 -15.08 16.32 -6.05
CA GLY A 382 -15.49 17.72 -6.00
C GLY A 382 -16.95 17.82 -6.38
N ILE A 383 -17.81 18.09 -5.40
CA ILE A 383 -19.25 18.09 -5.55
C ILE A 383 -19.73 19.49 -5.88
N VAL A 384 -20.45 19.62 -6.99
CA VAL A 384 -21.15 20.82 -7.45
C VAL A 384 -22.65 20.54 -7.55
N GLN A 385 -23.46 21.55 -7.85
CA GLN A 385 -24.93 21.41 -7.89
C GLN A 385 -25.41 20.30 -8.85
N ASP A 386 -24.71 20.08 -9.96
CA ASP A 386 -25.07 19.10 -10.99
C ASP A 386 -24.42 17.72 -10.76
N SER A 387 -23.73 17.51 -9.64
CA SER A 387 -23.09 16.23 -9.32
C SER A 387 -24.13 15.14 -9.07
N MET A 388 -23.85 13.94 -9.57
CA MET A 388 -24.69 12.76 -9.33
C MET A 388 -23.98 11.81 -8.38
N ALA A 389 -24.52 11.61 -7.16
CA ALA A 389 -23.87 10.84 -6.10
C ALA A 389 -23.29 9.49 -6.55
N LYS A 390 -24.06 8.71 -7.32
CA LYS A 390 -23.61 7.42 -7.86
C LYS A 390 -22.42 7.56 -8.81
N ALA A 391 -22.42 8.56 -9.69
CA ALA A 391 -21.32 8.80 -10.61
C ALA A 391 -20.05 9.22 -9.86
N GLU A 392 -20.19 10.10 -8.87
CA GLU A 392 -19.08 10.58 -8.02
C GLU A 392 -18.48 9.43 -7.19
N PHE A 393 -19.32 8.53 -6.67
CA PHE A 393 -18.86 7.35 -5.94
C PHE A 393 -18.06 6.38 -6.84
N LEU A 394 -18.53 6.15 -8.08
CA LEU A 394 -17.80 5.36 -9.07
C LEU A 394 -16.48 6.04 -9.47
N GLU A 395 -16.46 7.36 -9.63
CA GLU A 395 -15.23 8.12 -9.90
C GLU A 395 -14.22 7.98 -8.76
N CYS A 396 -14.66 8.00 -7.50
CA CYS A 396 -13.81 7.72 -6.36
C CYS A 396 -13.15 6.33 -6.48
N GLY A 397 -13.92 5.31 -6.87
CA GLY A 397 -13.41 3.97 -7.14
C GLY A 397 -12.32 3.94 -8.22
N LEU A 398 -12.50 4.70 -9.31
CA LEU A 398 -11.49 4.84 -10.37
C LEU A 398 -10.21 5.52 -9.86
N LYS A 399 -10.33 6.60 -9.08
CA LYS A 399 -9.16 7.27 -8.45
C LYS A 399 -8.39 6.35 -7.52
N ALA A 400 -9.06 5.39 -6.88
CA ALA A 400 -8.46 4.39 -6.00
C ALA A 400 -7.87 3.17 -6.73
N GLN A 401 -8.14 3.00 -8.04
CA GLN A 401 -7.80 1.79 -8.79
C GLN A 401 -6.30 1.50 -8.87
N PHE A 402 -5.44 2.51 -8.77
CA PHE A 402 -3.99 2.29 -8.70
C PHE A 402 -3.61 1.45 -7.47
N LEU A 403 -4.33 1.62 -6.36
CA LEU A 403 -4.22 0.86 -5.13
C LEU A 403 -5.03 -0.45 -5.19
N THR A 404 -6.34 -0.37 -5.41
CA THR A 404 -7.26 -1.52 -5.30
C THR A 404 -7.07 -2.55 -6.42
N GLY A 405 -6.58 -2.11 -7.58
CA GLY A 405 -6.23 -2.97 -8.69
C GLY A 405 -4.77 -3.45 -8.67
N LEU A 406 -4.02 -3.24 -7.58
CA LEU A 406 -2.65 -3.74 -7.45
C LEU A 406 -2.66 -5.27 -7.52
N PRO A 407 -2.00 -5.91 -8.51
CA PRO A 407 -2.09 -7.34 -8.65
C PRO A 407 -1.39 -8.08 -7.49
N HIS A 408 -1.73 -9.31 -7.18
CA HIS A 408 -0.85 -10.14 -6.36
C HIS A 408 0.27 -10.73 -7.22
N GLU A 409 1.47 -10.82 -6.66
CA GLU A 409 2.62 -11.47 -7.31
C GLU A 409 2.64 -13.00 -7.03
N PHE A 410 1.54 -13.55 -6.52
CA PHE A 410 1.35 -14.97 -6.25
C PHE A 410 -0.08 -15.40 -6.61
N GLU A 411 -0.28 -16.70 -6.70
CA GLU A 411 -1.58 -17.34 -6.91
C GLU A 411 -1.94 -18.18 -5.69
N LEU A 412 -3.24 -18.45 -5.52
CA LEU A 412 -3.70 -19.48 -4.60
C LEU A 412 -3.64 -20.83 -5.32
N PHE A 413 -3.32 -21.90 -4.60
CA PHE A 413 -3.33 -23.21 -5.21
C PHE A 413 -3.77 -24.31 -4.25
N GLU A 414 -4.33 -25.36 -4.83
CA GLU A 414 -4.69 -26.58 -4.15
C GLU A 414 -3.98 -27.79 -4.76
N THR A 415 -3.80 -28.83 -3.96
CA THR A 415 -3.25 -30.11 -4.42
C THR A 415 -4.13 -31.20 -3.88
N LEU A 416 -4.87 -31.83 -4.77
CA LEU A 416 -5.90 -32.81 -4.48
C LEU A 416 -5.45 -34.19 -4.97
N LEU A 417 -5.84 -35.22 -4.21
CA LEU A 417 -5.93 -36.57 -4.74
C LEU A 417 -7.15 -36.62 -5.67
N ALA A 418 -6.95 -37.06 -6.91
CA ALA A 418 -8.01 -37.16 -7.91
C ALA A 418 -8.10 -38.58 -8.47
N SER A 419 -9.33 -38.98 -8.79
CA SER A 419 -9.70 -40.24 -9.41
C SER A 419 -10.87 -40.01 -10.37
N ASP A 420 -11.26 -41.04 -11.12
CA ASP A 420 -12.44 -41.05 -11.98
C ASP A 420 -13.75 -40.78 -11.21
N VAL A 421 -13.82 -41.18 -9.93
CA VAL A 421 -14.97 -40.92 -9.05
C VAL A 421 -14.90 -39.56 -8.34
N GLY A 422 -13.86 -38.77 -8.57
CA GLY A 422 -13.69 -37.41 -8.03
C GLY A 422 -12.52 -37.25 -7.06
N CYS A 423 -12.57 -36.18 -6.27
CA CYS A 423 -11.54 -35.80 -5.30
C CYS A 423 -12.06 -35.96 -3.86
N PRO A 424 -11.41 -36.79 -3.02
CA PRO A 424 -11.69 -36.82 -1.60
C PRO A 424 -11.52 -35.45 -0.95
N TYR A 425 -12.34 -35.17 0.07
CA TYR A 425 -12.27 -33.94 0.87
C TYR A 425 -12.45 -32.63 0.08
N LEU A 426 -13.09 -32.69 -1.10
CA LEU A 426 -13.27 -31.53 -1.99
C LEU A 426 -13.83 -30.31 -1.25
N GLU A 427 -14.84 -30.48 -0.40
CA GLU A 427 -15.43 -29.36 0.36
C GLU A 427 -14.44 -28.68 1.29
N LEU A 428 -13.54 -29.43 1.94
CA LEU A 428 -12.51 -28.85 2.80
C LEU A 428 -11.47 -28.07 1.98
N HIS A 429 -11.11 -28.57 0.79
CA HIS A 429 -10.26 -27.83 -0.14
C HIS A 429 -10.94 -26.53 -0.60
N MET A 430 -12.23 -26.59 -0.97
CA MET A 430 -13.02 -25.43 -1.39
C MET A 430 -13.14 -24.38 -0.28
N GLN A 431 -13.39 -24.80 0.96
CA GLN A 431 -13.47 -23.91 2.13
C GLN A 431 -12.14 -23.19 2.38
N ARG A 432 -11.01 -23.90 2.34
CA ARG A 432 -9.69 -23.27 2.52
C ARG A 432 -9.34 -22.30 1.39
N LEU A 433 -9.63 -22.68 0.15
CA LEU A 433 -9.41 -21.83 -1.02
C LEU A 433 -10.28 -20.58 -0.94
N ALA A 434 -11.56 -20.71 -0.59
CA ALA A 434 -12.49 -19.61 -0.40
C ALA A 434 -12.05 -18.64 0.71
N ALA A 435 -11.62 -19.17 1.86
CA ALA A 435 -11.12 -18.36 2.97
C ALA A 435 -9.88 -17.55 2.58
N SER A 436 -8.95 -18.16 1.85
CA SER A 436 -7.76 -17.46 1.34
C SER A 436 -8.13 -16.44 0.26
N ALA A 437 -9.06 -16.76 -0.63
CA ALA A 437 -9.53 -15.85 -1.66
C ALA A 437 -10.22 -14.62 -1.07
N ALA A 438 -11.07 -14.80 -0.07
CA ALA A 438 -11.70 -13.70 0.65
C ALA A 438 -10.68 -12.81 1.37
N TYR A 439 -9.67 -13.42 2.01
CA TYR A 439 -8.62 -12.67 2.71
C TYR A 439 -7.82 -11.76 1.76
N PHE A 440 -7.36 -12.29 0.62
CA PHE A 440 -6.55 -11.55 -0.33
C PHE A 440 -7.37 -10.73 -1.34
N GLY A 441 -8.68 -10.95 -1.44
CA GLY A 441 -9.54 -10.30 -2.45
C GLY A 441 -9.42 -10.93 -3.84
N PHE A 442 -9.21 -12.25 -3.92
CA PHE A 442 -9.26 -12.99 -5.19
C PHE A 442 -10.72 -13.22 -5.58
N ILE A 443 -11.02 -13.15 -6.89
CA ILE A 443 -12.33 -13.52 -7.41
C ILE A 443 -12.50 -15.04 -7.26
N PHE A 444 -13.45 -15.45 -6.41
CA PHE A 444 -13.76 -16.85 -6.14
C PHE A 444 -15.14 -17.22 -6.67
N ASP A 445 -15.17 -18.10 -7.69
CA ASP A 445 -16.40 -18.63 -8.27
C ASP A 445 -16.44 -20.14 -8.00
N ALA A 446 -17.20 -20.53 -6.98
CA ALA A 446 -17.27 -21.91 -6.51
C ALA A 446 -17.70 -22.87 -7.61
N GLU A 447 -18.68 -22.47 -8.44
CA GLU A 447 -19.25 -23.30 -9.50
C GLU A 447 -18.25 -23.51 -10.64
N LYS A 448 -17.54 -22.45 -11.06
CA LYS A 448 -16.48 -22.59 -12.07
C LYS A 448 -15.35 -23.50 -11.59
N ILE A 449 -14.94 -23.37 -10.33
CA ILE A 449 -13.87 -24.21 -9.76
C ILE A 449 -14.31 -25.68 -9.72
N ARG A 450 -15.55 -25.97 -9.27
CA ARG A 450 -16.09 -27.33 -9.27
C ARG A 450 -16.13 -27.93 -10.67
N LYS A 451 -16.61 -27.17 -11.66
CA LYS A 451 -16.64 -27.60 -13.05
C LYS A 451 -15.24 -27.93 -13.59
N ALA A 452 -14.24 -27.10 -13.28
CA ALA A 452 -12.86 -27.36 -13.68
C ALA A 452 -12.30 -28.63 -13.04
N ILE A 453 -12.56 -28.87 -11.74
CA ILE A 453 -12.14 -30.08 -11.04
C ILE A 453 -12.83 -31.32 -11.62
N HIS A 454 -14.15 -31.28 -11.84
CA HIS A 454 -14.91 -32.38 -12.44
C HIS A 454 -14.42 -32.71 -13.85
N ALA A 455 -14.16 -31.70 -14.68
CA ALA A 455 -13.60 -31.90 -16.01
C ALA A 455 -12.21 -32.57 -15.95
N ALA A 456 -11.36 -32.15 -15.00
CA ALA A 456 -10.07 -32.79 -14.79
C ALA A 456 -10.20 -34.26 -14.35
N CYS A 457 -11.11 -34.57 -13.41
CA CYS A 457 -11.37 -35.95 -12.98
C CYS A 457 -11.92 -36.82 -14.12
N ALA A 458 -12.86 -36.30 -14.91
CA ALA A 458 -13.41 -37.01 -16.08
C ALA A 458 -12.33 -37.33 -17.13
N SER A 459 -11.28 -36.50 -17.22
CA SER A 459 -10.18 -36.72 -18.17
C SER A 459 -9.21 -37.85 -17.80
N ILE A 460 -9.29 -38.40 -16.58
CA ILE A 460 -8.48 -39.57 -16.14
C ILE A 460 -8.79 -40.82 -16.99
N GLY A 461 -9.90 -40.84 -17.73
CA GLY A 461 -10.32 -41.94 -18.58
C GLY A 461 -10.72 -43.19 -17.77
N GLN A 462 -11.20 -44.22 -18.47
CA GLN A 462 -11.56 -45.52 -17.88
C GLN A 462 -10.31 -46.34 -17.48
N THR A 463 -9.30 -45.73 -16.86
CA THR A 463 -8.18 -46.46 -16.24
C THR A 463 -8.55 -46.64 -14.77
N PRO A 464 -9.30 -47.70 -14.42
CA PRO A 464 -9.99 -47.75 -13.14
C PRO A 464 -8.96 -47.82 -12.01
N GLY A 465 -9.14 -46.97 -10.99
CA GLY A 465 -8.42 -47.12 -9.72
C GLY A 465 -6.97 -46.62 -9.65
N LYS A 466 -6.46 -45.88 -10.65
CA LYS A 466 -5.12 -45.26 -10.51
C LYS A 466 -5.20 -43.81 -9.98
N PRO A 467 -4.63 -43.52 -8.80
CA PRO A 467 -4.67 -42.18 -8.22
C PRO A 467 -3.86 -41.18 -9.03
N HIS A 468 -4.37 -39.95 -9.13
CA HIS A 468 -3.71 -38.84 -9.77
C HIS A 468 -3.51 -37.68 -8.79
N ARG A 469 -2.47 -36.87 -9.02
CA ARG A 469 -2.29 -35.58 -8.37
C ARG A 469 -2.90 -34.51 -9.26
N LEU A 470 -3.97 -33.89 -8.78
CA LEU A 470 -4.56 -32.69 -9.38
C LEU A 470 -4.03 -31.45 -8.68
N ARG A 471 -3.31 -30.59 -9.40
CA ARG A 471 -2.97 -29.25 -8.96
C ARG A 471 -3.96 -28.26 -9.57
N LEU A 472 -4.61 -27.48 -8.72
CA LEU A 472 -5.50 -26.38 -9.12
C LEU A 472 -4.81 -25.07 -8.75
N THR A 473 -4.72 -24.10 -9.66
CA THR A 473 -4.31 -22.73 -9.34
C THR A 473 -5.46 -21.75 -9.61
N LEU A 474 -5.52 -20.70 -8.79
CA LEU A 474 -6.48 -19.61 -8.88
C LEU A 474 -5.70 -18.29 -8.87
N SER A 475 -5.79 -17.55 -9.96
CA SER A 475 -5.25 -16.19 -10.05
C SER A 475 -6.18 -15.18 -9.38
N GLN A 476 -5.69 -13.97 -9.09
CA GLN A 476 -6.49 -12.91 -8.48
C GLN A 476 -7.74 -12.55 -9.31
N GLY A 477 -7.61 -12.55 -10.64
CA GLY A 477 -8.72 -12.28 -11.55
C GLY A 477 -9.73 -13.42 -11.70
N GLY A 478 -9.56 -14.52 -10.95
CA GLY A 478 -10.45 -15.67 -10.99
C GLY A 478 -10.15 -16.64 -12.14
N GLN A 479 -8.98 -16.53 -12.80
CA GLN A 479 -8.58 -17.52 -13.78
C GLN A 479 -8.16 -18.80 -13.07
N ILE A 480 -8.62 -19.94 -13.61
CA ILE A 480 -8.41 -21.26 -13.03
C ILE A 480 -7.56 -22.08 -14.00
N ALA A 481 -6.49 -22.69 -13.50
CA ALA A 481 -5.74 -23.70 -14.24
C ALA A 481 -5.66 -25.01 -13.45
N THR A 482 -5.76 -26.12 -14.18
CA THR A 482 -5.67 -27.48 -13.62
C THR A 482 -4.54 -28.24 -14.29
N GLN A 483 -3.69 -28.87 -13.50
CA GLN A 483 -2.67 -29.79 -13.97
C GLN A 483 -2.87 -31.15 -13.32
N LEU A 484 -3.07 -32.17 -14.14
CA LEU A 484 -3.29 -33.54 -13.70
C LEU A 484 -2.09 -34.40 -14.07
N VAL A 485 -1.52 -35.11 -13.10
CA VAL A 485 -0.37 -36.01 -13.31
C VAL A 485 -0.61 -37.32 -12.55
N PRO A 486 -0.29 -38.51 -13.11
CA PRO A 486 -0.35 -39.77 -12.38
C PRO A 486 0.43 -39.70 -11.05
N LEU A 487 -0.17 -40.20 -9.97
CA LEU A 487 0.48 -40.16 -8.66
C LEU A 487 1.62 -41.19 -8.62
N GLN A 488 2.85 -40.70 -8.51
CA GLN A 488 4.02 -41.56 -8.42
C GLN A 488 4.04 -42.35 -7.09
N PRO A 489 4.52 -43.61 -7.10
CA PRO A 489 4.78 -44.37 -5.87
C PRO A 489 5.72 -43.61 -4.92
N LEU A 490 5.56 -43.83 -3.61
CA LEU A 490 6.51 -43.32 -2.62
C LEU A 490 7.63 -44.33 -2.38
N ALA A 491 8.85 -43.81 -2.24
CA ALA A 491 9.92 -44.56 -1.59
C ALA A 491 9.62 -44.63 -0.09
N VAL A 492 9.22 -45.82 0.37
CA VAL A 492 9.01 -46.15 1.79
C VAL A 492 10.03 -47.19 2.21
N GLN A 493 10.55 -47.06 3.42
CA GLN A 493 11.46 -48.02 4.03
C GLN A 493 10.79 -48.55 5.29
N GLU A 494 10.59 -49.87 5.38
CA GLU A 494 9.90 -50.51 6.52
C GLU A 494 8.48 -49.94 6.76
N GLY A 495 7.79 -49.55 5.69
CA GLY A 495 6.45 -48.95 5.77
C GLY A 495 6.42 -47.48 6.24
N GLN A 496 7.59 -46.85 6.41
CA GLN A 496 7.72 -45.47 6.85
C GLN A 496 8.35 -44.58 5.77
N VAL A 497 7.93 -43.32 5.73
CA VAL A 497 8.66 -42.28 4.99
C VAL A 497 9.76 -41.68 5.86
N ARG A 498 10.86 -41.25 5.26
CA ARG A 498 11.92 -40.53 5.97
C ARG A 498 11.61 -39.03 6.00
N VAL A 499 11.82 -38.36 7.12
CA VAL A 499 11.70 -36.89 7.21
C VAL A 499 12.96 -36.29 7.83
N LEU A 500 13.44 -35.18 7.25
CA LEU A 500 14.56 -34.41 7.79
C LEU A 500 14.05 -33.33 8.75
N VAL A 501 14.98 -32.74 9.50
CA VAL A 501 14.71 -31.56 10.33
C VAL A 501 15.55 -30.40 9.82
N ALA A 502 14.93 -29.23 9.62
CA ALA A 502 15.65 -28.03 9.20
C ALA A 502 16.63 -27.57 10.29
N LYS A 503 17.85 -27.21 9.88
CA LYS A 503 18.93 -26.79 10.79
C LYS A 503 18.71 -25.41 11.42
N ALA A 504 17.91 -24.57 10.78
CA ALA A 504 17.59 -23.24 11.24
C ALA A 504 16.08 -23.00 11.10
N PRO A 505 15.49 -22.12 11.92
CA PRO A 505 14.10 -21.71 11.74
C PRO A 505 13.88 -21.17 10.34
N VAL A 506 12.87 -21.68 9.65
CA VAL A 506 12.55 -21.17 8.31
C VAL A 506 11.83 -19.85 8.47
N LYS A 507 12.42 -18.81 7.89
CA LYS A 507 11.81 -17.48 7.84
C LYS A 507 10.79 -17.43 6.71
N ILE A 508 9.56 -17.83 7.01
CA ILE A 508 8.41 -17.56 6.16
C ILE A 508 7.61 -16.45 6.82
N GLU A 509 7.14 -15.49 6.03
CA GLU A 509 6.29 -14.43 6.55
C GLU A 509 5.01 -15.01 7.16
N ALA A 510 4.67 -14.54 8.35
CA ALA A 510 3.54 -15.04 9.14
C ALA A 510 2.23 -15.05 8.33
N LEU A 511 2.06 -14.06 7.46
CA LEU A 511 0.94 -13.95 6.55
C LEU A 511 0.77 -15.19 5.67
N PHE A 512 1.84 -15.66 5.04
CA PHE A 512 1.77 -16.76 4.06
C PHE A 512 1.73 -18.15 4.70
N LEU A 513 2.06 -18.28 5.98
CA LEU A 513 1.99 -19.56 6.71
C LEU A 513 0.57 -20.12 6.75
N ARG A 514 -0.45 -19.25 6.77
CA ARG A 514 -1.86 -19.67 6.88
C ARG A 514 -2.56 -19.89 5.54
N HIS A 515 -1.88 -19.59 4.44
CA HIS A 515 -2.48 -19.59 3.11
C HIS A 515 -1.67 -20.41 2.12
N LYS A 516 -2.35 -21.28 1.37
CA LYS A 516 -1.69 -22.13 0.37
C LYS A 516 -1.47 -21.34 -0.93
N THR A 517 -0.35 -20.65 -0.99
CA THR A 517 -0.01 -19.73 -2.10
C THR A 517 1.20 -20.22 -2.90
N THR A 518 1.40 -19.73 -4.11
CA THR A 518 2.63 -20.00 -4.87
C THR A 518 3.87 -19.33 -4.26
N TYR A 519 3.72 -18.54 -3.18
CA TYR A 519 4.82 -18.04 -2.37
C TYR A 519 5.45 -19.16 -1.53
N ARG A 520 6.30 -19.95 -2.18
CA ARG A 520 6.81 -21.21 -1.63
C ARG A 520 8.29 -21.46 -1.85
N ALA A 521 9.08 -20.47 -2.25
CA ALA A 521 10.50 -20.66 -2.56
C ALA A 521 11.27 -21.38 -1.43
N ALA A 522 11.03 -21.01 -0.17
CA ALA A 522 11.61 -21.66 1.01
C ALA A 522 11.13 -23.12 1.17
N TYR A 523 9.82 -23.36 1.06
CA TYR A 523 9.23 -24.70 1.07
C TYR A 523 9.80 -25.58 -0.05
N ASP A 524 9.87 -25.07 -1.28
CA ASP A 524 10.33 -25.83 -2.45
C ASP A 524 11.85 -26.09 -2.39
N ALA A 525 12.64 -25.20 -1.78
CA ALA A 525 14.06 -25.45 -1.51
C ALA A 525 14.26 -26.56 -0.47
N ALA A 526 13.54 -26.50 0.65
CA ALA A 526 13.58 -27.52 1.69
C ALA A 526 13.09 -28.89 1.20
N TRP A 527 12.02 -28.90 0.39
CA TRP A 527 11.51 -30.11 -0.24
C TRP A 527 12.54 -30.74 -1.18
N ARG A 528 13.16 -29.96 -2.07
CA ARG A 528 14.22 -30.46 -2.96
C ARG A 528 15.43 -30.99 -2.19
N ALA A 529 15.81 -30.32 -1.11
CA ALA A 529 16.90 -30.77 -0.24
C ALA A 529 16.56 -32.11 0.45
N ALA A 530 15.31 -32.29 0.90
CA ALA A 530 14.85 -33.56 1.46
C ALA A 530 14.87 -34.69 0.43
N GLU A 531 14.33 -34.46 -0.78
CA GLU A 531 14.32 -35.48 -1.83
C GLU A 531 15.73 -35.87 -2.28
N ALA A 532 16.65 -34.90 -2.40
CA ALA A 532 18.06 -35.17 -2.71
C ALA A 532 18.75 -36.05 -1.66
N ALA A 533 18.30 -36.02 -0.40
CA ALA A 533 18.78 -36.88 0.69
C ALA A 533 17.97 -38.19 0.85
N GLY A 534 17.07 -38.48 -0.09
CA GLY A 534 16.20 -39.66 -0.04
C GLY A 534 15.14 -39.60 1.07
N ALA A 535 14.71 -38.40 1.47
CA ALA A 535 13.63 -38.16 2.42
C ALA A 535 12.38 -37.61 1.71
N PHE A 536 11.22 -37.88 2.31
CA PHE A 536 9.92 -37.42 1.82
C PHE A 536 9.67 -35.94 2.10
N ASP A 537 10.09 -35.44 3.26
CA ASP A 537 9.82 -34.06 3.65
C ASP A 537 10.89 -33.54 4.63
N MET A 538 10.89 -32.23 4.88
CA MET A 538 11.71 -31.57 5.88
C MET A 538 10.81 -30.79 6.84
N LEU A 539 10.90 -31.12 8.14
CA LEU A 539 10.16 -30.47 9.22
C LEU A 539 10.81 -29.15 9.64
N PHE A 540 9.98 -28.17 9.95
CA PHE A 540 10.38 -26.83 10.33
C PHE A 540 10.07 -26.50 11.77
N PHE A 541 10.82 -25.54 12.29
CA PHE A 541 10.62 -24.92 13.59
C PHE A 541 10.53 -23.41 13.41
N ASN A 542 9.73 -22.75 14.24
CA ASN A 542 9.66 -21.29 14.27
C ASN A 542 10.82 -20.70 15.11
N ALA A 543 10.89 -19.37 15.19
CA ALA A 543 11.95 -18.69 15.93
C ALA A 543 11.92 -18.95 17.45
N HIS A 544 10.81 -19.47 17.98
CA HIS A 544 10.67 -19.84 19.39
C HIS A 544 11.07 -21.29 19.67
N GLY A 545 11.52 -22.05 18.66
CA GLY A 545 11.89 -23.46 18.80
C GLY A 545 10.68 -24.41 18.83
N GLU A 546 9.53 -23.96 18.36
CA GLU A 546 8.30 -24.76 18.29
C GLU A 546 8.18 -25.39 16.89
N LEU A 547 7.82 -26.67 16.84
CA LEU A 547 7.55 -27.43 15.61
C LEU A 547 6.36 -26.81 14.88
N THR A 548 6.46 -26.67 13.56
CA THR A 548 5.38 -26.10 12.74
C THR A 548 4.80 -27.15 11.80
N GLU A 549 5.40 -27.34 10.64
CA GLU A 549 4.98 -28.25 9.59
C GLU A 549 6.18 -28.69 8.74
N GLY A 550 5.94 -29.58 7.77
CA GLY A 550 6.90 -29.92 6.73
C GLY A 550 6.78 -29.04 5.49
N ALA A 551 7.67 -29.24 4.52
CA ALA A 551 7.64 -28.53 3.24
C ALA A 551 6.37 -28.79 2.41
N ARG A 552 5.74 -29.97 2.60
CA ARG A 552 4.52 -30.38 1.90
C ARG A 552 3.53 -31.17 2.76
N SER A 553 3.70 -31.17 4.07
CA SER A 553 2.88 -31.96 5.00
C SER A 553 2.70 -31.24 6.33
N ASN A 554 1.64 -31.59 7.07
CA ASN A 554 1.55 -31.31 8.51
C ASN A 554 2.08 -32.52 9.29
N VAL A 555 2.41 -32.32 10.56
CA VAL A 555 3.04 -33.33 11.42
C VAL A 555 2.21 -33.61 12.67
N PHE A 556 2.17 -34.88 13.05
CA PHE A 556 1.61 -35.39 14.29
C PHE A 556 2.68 -36.25 14.99
N ILE A 557 2.76 -36.17 16.31
CA ILE A 557 3.59 -37.05 17.14
C ILE A 557 2.72 -37.78 18.16
N GLN A 558 3.13 -38.99 18.54
CA GLN A 558 2.50 -39.74 19.62
C GLN A 558 3.34 -39.61 20.90
N GLN A 559 2.69 -39.26 22.01
CA GLN A 559 3.29 -39.22 23.34
C GLN A 559 2.29 -39.76 24.36
N ALA A 560 2.72 -40.71 25.20
CA ALA A 560 1.88 -41.38 26.17
C ALA A 560 0.60 -41.95 25.54
N GLY A 561 0.73 -42.58 24.36
CA GLY A 561 -0.38 -43.16 23.62
C GLY A 561 -1.37 -42.18 22.97
N ARG A 562 -1.15 -40.86 23.05
CA ARG A 562 -2.02 -39.83 22.45
C ARG A 562 -1.34 -39.07 21.33
N TRP A 563 -2.10 -38.69 20.31
CA TRP A 563 -1.62 -37.94 19.15
C TRP A 563 -1.71 -36.43 19.35
N TYR A 564 -0.64 -35.73 18.99
CA TYR A 564 -0.53 -34.29 19.10
C TYR A 564 -0.03 -33.67 17.79
N THR A 565 -0.56 -32.49 17.44
CA THR A 565 -0.07 -31.66 16.31
C THR A 565 0.12 -30.22 16.77
N PRO A 566 1.05 -29.44 16.18
CA PRO A 566 1.22 -28.04 16.56
C PRO A 566 -0.04 -27.21 16.28
N PRO A 567 -0.42 -26.26 17.15
CA PRO A 567 -1.54 -25.34 16.91
C PRO A 567 -1.20 -24.33 15.81
N LEU A 568 -2.20 -23.80 15.09
CA LEU A 568 -2.00 -22.81 14.01
C LEU A 568 -1.25 -21.54 14.46
N ALA A 569 -1.23 -21.24 15.76
CA ALA A 569 -0.45 -20.16 16.35
C ALA A 569 1.07 -20.33 16.18
N CYS A 570 1.57 -21.57 16.06
CA CYS A 570 2.98 -21.85 15.81
C CYS A 570 3.44 -21.46 14.39
N GLY A 571 2.51 -21.14 13.48
CA GLY A 571 2.80 -20.72 12.12
C GLY A 571 2.89 -21.90 11.14
N LEU A 572 1.74 -22.51 10.83
CA LEU A 572 1.62 -23.59 9.85
C LEU A 572 0.32 -23.47 9.04
N LEU A 573 0.29 -24.15 7.91
CA LEU A 573 -0.87 -24.20 7.05
C LEU A 573 -2.00 -25.00 7.72
N PRO A 574 -3.27 -24.52 7.69
CA PRO A 574 -4.43 -25.33 8.03
C PRO A 574 -4.64 -26.41 6.96
N GLY A 575 -3.93 -27.53 7.11
CA GLY A 575 -3.98 -28.66 6.19
C GLY A 575 -5.34 -29.34 6.17
N VAL A 576 -5.85 -29.67 4.99
CA VAL A 576 -7.09 -30.46 4.83
C VAL A 576 -6.98 -31.80 5.56
N MET A 577 -5.90 -32.56 5.35
CA MET A 577 -5.73 -33.86 6.03
C MET A 577 -5.51 -33.71 7.54
N ARG A 578 -4.86 -32.62 7.97
CA ARG A 578 -4.74 -32.28 9.40
C ARG A 578 -6.12 -32.08 10.03
N GLN A 579 -7.00 -31.34 9.38
CA GLN A 579 -8.37 -31.13 9.85
C GLN A 579 -9.16 -32.45 9.90
N VAL A 580 -9.01 -33.31 8.89
CA VAL A 580 -9.63 -34.64 8.86
C VAL A 580 -9.18 -35.47 10.05
N MET A 581 -7.88 -35.55 10.32
CA MET A 581 -7.33 -36.31 11.44
C MET A 581 -7.72 -35.76 12.82
N LEU A 582 -7.81 -34.43 12.97
CA LEU A 582 -8.27 -33.80 14.22
C LEU A 582 -9.75 -34.08 14.50
N ASN A 583 -10.56 -34.23 13.45
CA ASN A 583 -11.99 -34.51 13.57
C ASN A 583 -12.30 -36.02 13.67
N ASP A 584 -11.33 -36.88 13.37
CA ASP A 584 -11.49 -38.33 13.41
C ASP A 584 -11.23 -38.84 14.84
N ALA A 585 -12.29 -39.35 15.47
CA ALA A 585 -12.24 -39.87 16.84
C ALA A 585 -11.25 -41.03 17.02
N THR A 586 -10.93 -41.78 15.95
CA THR A 586 -9.97 -42.89 16.02
C THR A 586 -8.54 -42.43 16.30
N TRP A 587 -8.18 -41.22 15.87
CA TRP A 587 -6.89 -40.61 16.16
C TRP A 587 -6.83 -40.00 17.56
N SER A 588 -7.97 -39.58 18.12
CA SER A 588 -8.02 -38.87 19.40
C SER A 588 -7.00 -37.70 19.49
N ALA A 589 -6.73 -37.07 18.35
CA ALA A 589 -5.63 -36.11 18.22
C ALA A 589 -6.00 -34.74 18.81
N ARG A 590 -5.02 -34.04 19.37
CA ARG A 590 -5.20 -32.69 19.93
C ARG A 590 -4.10 -31.75 19.51
N GLU A 591 -4.39 -30.45 19.53
CA GLU A 591 -3.37 -29.44 19.36
C GLU A 591 -2.55 -29.30 20.66
N LYS A 592 -1.22 -29.24 20.53
CA LYS A 592 -0.26 -29.02 21.63
C LYS A 592 0.96 -28.32 21.05
N LEU A 593 1.54 -27.38 21.78
CA LEU A 593 2.85 -26.81 21.42
C LEU A 593 3.89 -27.92 21.53
N LEU A 594 4.61 -28.17 20.44
CA LEU A 594 5.60 -29.25 20.34
C LEU A 594 6.98 -28.64 20.13
N THR A 595 7.96 -29.16 20.85
CA THR A 595 9.36 -28.72 20.79
C THR A 595 10.25 -29.75 20.08
N MET A 596 11.53 -29.42 19.90
CA MET A 596 12.51 -30.38 19.39
C MET A 596 12.61 -31.64 20.27
N ASP A 597 12.53 -31.48 21.59
CA ASP A 597 12.64 -32.59 22.52
C ASP A 597 11.38 -33.47 22.50
N ASP A 598 10.21 -32.87 22.30
CA ASP A 598 8.98 -33.64 22.05
C ASP A 598 9.12 -34.51 20.79
N LEU A 599 9.71 -33.97 19.71
CA LEU A 599 9.93 -34.72 18.48
C LEU A 599 10.96 -35.86 18.65
N ARG A 600 12.02 -35.64 19.44
CA ARG A 600 13.04 -36.66 19.73
C ARG A 600 12.51 -37.81 20.58
N THR A 601 11.61 -37.52 21.50
CA THR A 601 11.07 -38.48 22.47
C THR A 601 9.74 -39.09 22.05
N ALA A 602 9.23 -38.74 20.87
CA ALA A 602 7.97 -39.24 20.33
C ALA A 602 7.99 -40.77 20.15
N GLU A 603 6.92 -41.44 20.59
CA GLU A 603 6.70 -42.88 20.40
C GLU A 603 6.52 -43.23 18.92
N ALA A 604 5.84 -42.34 18.20
CA ALA A 604 5.63 -42.44 16.76
C ALA A 604 5.50 -41.03 16.15
N VAL A 605 5.86 -40.91 14.87
CA VAL A 605 5.67 -39.68 14.10
C VAL A 605 4.87 -40.01 12.85
N VAL A 606 3.91 -39.15 12.52
CA VAL A 606 3.10 -39.21 11.31
C VAL A 606 3.17 -37.87 10.60
N VAL A 607 3.42 -37.89 9.29
CA VAL A 607 3.22 -36.72 8.43
C VAL A 607 2.01 -36.94 7.55
N CYS A 608 1.24 -35.88 7.28
CA CYS A 608 0.00 -35.99 6.53
C CYS A 608 -0.18 -34.89 5.49
N ASN A 609 -0.80 -35.25 4.37
CA ASN A 609 -1.36 -34.30 3.42
C ASN A 609 -2.55 -34.93 2.67
N ALA A 610 -3.40 -34.10 2.05
CA ALA A 610 -4.61 -34.59 1.40
C ALA A 610 -4.33 -35.44 0.15
N LEU A 611 -3.11 -35.38 -0.39
CA LEU A 611 -2.72 -36.19 -1.55
C LEU A 611 -2.42 -37.64 -1.17
N ARG A 612 -1.85 -37.88 0.00
CA ARG A 612 -1.34 -39.20 0.41
C ARG A 612 -1.90 -39.72 1.74
N GLY A 613 -2.76 -38.96 2.40
CA GLY A 613 -3.31 -39.32 3.70
C GLY A 613 -2.28 -39.18 4.82
N ALA A 614 -2.41 -40.02 5.86
CA ALA A 614 -1.47 -40.13 6.97
C ALA A 614 -0.36 -41.12 6.61
N LEU A 615 0.90 -40.70 6.79
CA LEU A 615 2.09 -41.50 6.49
C LEU A 615 2.94 -41.64 7.76
N PRO A 616 3.16 -42.88 8.27
CA PRO A 616 4.15 -43.12 9.30
C PRO A 616 5.52 -42.59 8.87
N ALA A 617 6.20 -41.88 9.76
CA ALA A 617 7.44 -41.18 9.46
C ALA A 617 8.57 -41.56 10.42
N LYS A 618 9.76 -41.73 9.87
CA LYS A 618 11.01 -41.87 10.62
C LYS A 618 11.81 -40.58 10.50
N VAL A 619 12.06 -39.92 11.62
CA VAL A 619 12.90 -38.72 11.66
C VAL A 619 14.36 -39.11 11.46
N VAL A 620 15.01 -38.49 10.50
CA VAL A 620 16.43 -38.66 10.23
C VAL A 620 17.17 -37.51 10.89
N TRP A 621 17.91 -37.83 11.94
CA TRP A 621 18.75 -36.88 12.65
C TRP A 621 20.06 -36.68 11.88
N PRO A 622 20.58 -35.45 11.75
CA PRO A 622 21.94 -35.25 11.29
C PRO A 622 22.88 -36.05 12.20
N LEU A 623 23.91 -36.70 11.64
CA LEU A 623 24.99 -37.23 12.46
C LEU A 623 25.59 -36.06 13.23
N ASP A 624 25.67 -36.17 14.56
CA ASP A 624 26.36 -35.20 15.38
C ASP A 624 27.80 -35.11 14.83
N SER A 625 28.14 -33.97 14.25
CA SER A 625 29.51 -33.68 13.87
C SER A 625 30.29 -33.52 15.17
N SER A 626 30.91 -34.61 15.60
CA SER A 626 31.91 -34.67 16.67
C SER A 626 33.02 -33.66 16.47
#